data_AF-A0A061R737-F1
#
_entry.id   AF-A0A061R737-F1
#
_cell.length_a   1.000
_cell.length_b   1.000
_cell.length_c   1.000
_cell.angle_alpha   90.00
_cell.angle_beta   90.00
_cell.angle_gamma   90.00
#
_symmetry.space_group_name_H-M   'P 1'
#
loop_
_entity.id
_entity.type
_entity.pdbx_description
1 polymer ?
#
loop_
_entity_poly.entity_id
_entity_poly.type
_entity_poly.pdbx_seq_one_letter_code
_entity_poly.pdbx_strand_id
1 'polypeptide(L)'
;MVEPDGCFWNIDSIDDKRCLQIVLEKKEMGHESWEHLLEGEDMDTNFTDYVYLDVKIGDKDAGKILIGLYGNIVPKTVQNFLELCRGTSQSAKSGKKLTFAGSPFHRIIPRFMAQGGDITMGDGTGGESIYGERFDDENFLLKHDSAGLVSMANAGPNTNGSQFFILFEPQPHLDGKHTVFGKVLDEDSMKVVRRLEDLGTGSGKPKQPVLVSACDEFEVGEAPESGLSAEKP
;
A
#
# COMPACT_ATOMS: atom_id res chain seq x y z
N MET A 1 31.69 -12.89 -7.69
CA MET A 1 31.59 -12.79 -9.16
C MET A 1 31.75 -14.19 -9.74
N VAL A 2 30.82 -14.61 -10.59
CA VAL A 2 30.71 -15.98 -11.12
C VAL A 2 31.72 -16.20 -12.25
N GLU A 3 32.29 -17.41 -12.39
CA GLU A 3 33.15 -17.78 -13.53
C GLU A 3 32.31 -18.34 -14.67
N PRO A 4 32.16 -17.61 -15.80
CA PRO A 4 31.28 -18.04 -16.88
C PRO A 4 31.61 -19.43 -17.44
N ASP A 5 32.89 -19.77 -17.51
CA ASP A 5 33.37 -21.03 -18.08
C ASP A 5 33.08 -22.25 -17.17
N GLY A 6 32.80 -22.01 -15.89
CA GLY A 6 32.40 -23.01 -14.91
C GLY A 6 30.89 -23.15 -14.74
N CYS A 7 30.12 -22.30 -15.42
CA CYS A 7 28.67 -22.26 -15.31
C CYS A 7 28.01 -22.97 -16.47
N PHE A 8 27.03 -23.79 -16.17
CA PHE A 8 26.26 -24.49 -17.19
C PHE A 8 24.85 -24.77 -16.70
N TRP A 9 23.97 -25.11 -17.64
CA TRP A 9 22.62 -25.55 -17.32
C TRP A 9 22.29 -26.78 -18.13
N ASN A 10 21.43 -27.61 -17.57
CA ASN A 10 20.88 -28.81 -18.18
C ASN A 10 19.42 -28.97 -17.79
N ILE A 11 18.66 -29.65 -18.63
CA ILE A 11 17.31 -30.08 -18.29
C ILE A 11 17.43 -31.49 -17.73
N ASP A 12 16.86 -31.71 -16.55
CA ASP A 12 16.86 -32.99 -15.85
C ASP A 12 15.45 -33.39 -15.44
N SER A 13 15.28 -34.62 -14.98
CA SER A 13 14.04 -35.12 -14.39
C SER A 13 14.28 -35.52 -12.93
N ILE A 14 13.72 -34.75 -12.01
CA ILE A 14 13.82 -34.99 -10.55
C ILE A 14 12.40 -35.26 -10.04
N ASP A 15 12.19 -36.41 -9.40
CA ASP A 15 10.88 -36.86 -8.88
C ASP A 15 9.74 -36.74 -9.93
N ASP A 16 9.98 -37.26 -11.14
CA ASP A 16 9.06 -37.22 -12.29
C ASP A 16 8.67 -35.80 -12.76
N LYS A 17 9.40 -34.76 -12.31
CA LYS A 17 9.23 -33.39 -12.79
C LYS A 17 10.40 -32.98 -13.68
N ARG A 18 10.08 -32.38 -14.81
CA ARG A 18 11.06 -31.76 -15.70
C ARG A 18 11.61 -30.50 -15.03
N CYS A 19 12.89 -30.52 -14.69
CA CYS A 19 13.59 -29.47 -13.99
C CYS A 19 14.65 -28.84 -14.90
N LEU A 20 14.89 -27.54 -14.71
CA LEU A 20 16.09 -26.87 -15.21
C LEU A 20 17.09 -26.84 -14.06
N GLN A 21 18.20 -27.53 -14.22
CA GLN A 21 19.32 -27.48 -13.29
C GLN A 21 20.32 -26.45 -13.82
N ILE A 22 20.69 -25.51 -12.96
CA ILE A 22 21.68 -24.47 -13.24
C ILE A 22 22.83 -24.66 -12.25
N VAL A 23 24.05 -24.74 -12.77
CA VAL A 23 25.28 -24.86 -11.99
C VAL A 23 26.05 -23.57 -12.16
N LEU A 24 26.41 -22.93 -11.05
CA LEU A 24 27.20 -21.70 -11.02
C LEU A 24 28.51 -21.95 -10.27
N GLU A 25 29.64 -21.58 -10.88
CA GLU A 25 30.97 -21.68 -10.27
C GLU A 25 31.47 -20.28 -9.85
N LYS A 26 32.10 -20.17 -8.67
CA LYS A 26 32.59 -18.89 -8.12
C LYS A 26 34.09 -18.74 -8.37
N LYS A 27 34.50 -17.52 -8.74
CA LYS A 27 35.86 -17.18 -9.15
C LYS A 27 36.97 -17.34 -8.09
N GLU A 28 36.67 -17.37 -6.78
CA GLU A 28 37.66 -17.71 -5.72
C GLU A 28 37.02 -17.77 -4.30
N MET A 29 37.64 -18.53 -3.38
CA MET A 29 37.21 -18.75 -1.99
C MET A 29 37.54 -17.56 -1.06
N GLY A 30 36.67 -16.56 -1.06
CA GLY A 30 36.44 -15.71 0.12
C GLY A 30 35.23 -16.23 0.91
N HIS A 31 35.20 -15.94 2.22
CA HIS A 31 34.10 -16.22 3.18
C HIS A 31 32.77 -15.49 2.85
N GLU A 32 32.49 -15.21 1.58
CA GLU A 32 31.25 -14.56 1.16
C GLU A 32 30.22 -15.64 0.80
N SER A 33 29.11 -15.63 1.54
CA SER A 33 27.93 -16.48 1.36
C SER A 33 27.40 -16.43 -0.09
N TRP A 34 26.88 -17.55 -0.57
CA TRP A 34 26.18 -17.66 -1.85
C TRP A 34 24.76 -17.06 -1.81
N GLU A 35 24.24 -16.73 -0.63
CA GLU A 35 22.88 -16.20 -0.43
C GLU A 35 22.64 -14.95 -1.29
N HIS A 36 23.62 -14.06 -1.40
CA HIS A 36 23.52 -12.83 -2.21
C HIS A 36 23.47 -13.04 -3.73
N LEU A 37 23.80 -14.23 -4.25
CA LEU A 37 23.71 -14.56 -5.68
C LEU A 37 22.35 -15.12 -6.08
N LEU A 38 21.57 -15.61 -5.11
CA LEU A 38 20.21 -16.13 -5.30
C LEU A 38 19.14 -15.12 -4.85
N GLU A 39 19.54 -14.08 -4.13
CA GLU A 39 18.74 -12.87 -3.90
C GLU A 39 18.62 -12.08 -5.21
N GLY A 40 17.63 -12.44 -6.03
CA GLY A 40 17.16 -11.58 -7.11
C GLY A 40 16.58 -10.28 -6.54
N GLU A 41 17.30 -9.19 -6.79
CA GLU A 41 16.92 -7.82 -7.17
C GLU A 41 15.48 -7.32 -6.95
N ASP A 42 15.40 -6.06 -6.49
CA ASP A 42 14.24 -5.16 -6.36
C ASP A 42 12.96 -5.77 -5.77
N MET A 43 12.57 -5.29 -4.59
CA MET A 43 11.26 -5.56 -3.97
C MET A 43 10.16 -5.49 -5.05
N ASP A 44 9.35 -6.53 -5.17
CA ASP A 44 8.24 -6.55 -6.13
C ASP A 44 7.17 -5.54 -5.70
N THR A 45 7.31 -4.30 -6.18
CA THR A 45 6.40 -3.19 -5.93
C THR A 45 5.23 -3.15 -6.92
N ASN A 46 4.96 -4.23 -7.65
CA ASN A 46 3.77 -4.28 -8.48
C ASN A 46 2.52 -4.24 -7.61
N PHE A 47 1.49 -3.53 -8.08
CA PHE A 47 0.21 -3.50 -7.40
C PHE A 47 -0.55 -4.79 -7.69
N THR A 48 -0.98 -5.48 -6.65
CA THR A 48 -1.76 -6.73 -6.74
C THR A 48 -3.26 -6.47 -6.78
N ASP A 49 -3.68 -5.39 -6.11
CA ASP A 49 -5.07 -5.02 -5.91
C ASP A 49 -5.21 -3.51 -6.08
N TYR A 50 -6.40 -3.08 -6.46
CA TYR A 50 -6.73 -1.68 -6.68
C TYR A 50 -8.04 -1.35 -5.99
N VAL A 51 -8.13 -0.16 -5.42
CA VAL A 51 -9.32 0.31 -4.71
C VAL A 51 -9.58 1.76 -5.05
N TYR A 52 -10.82 2.20 -4.82
CA TYR A 52 -11.17 3.60 -4.93
C TYR A 52 -11.80 4.14 -3.65
N LEU A 53 -11.58 5.43 -3.40
CA LEU A 53 -12.28 6.22 -2.40
C LEU A 53 -12.96 7.41 -3.10
N ASP A 54 -14.29 7.43 -3.16
CA ASP A 54 -15.04 8.62 -3.55
C ASP A 54 -15.09 9.59 -2.37
N VAL A 55 -14.74 10.85 -2.62
CA VAL A 55 -14.57 11.84 -1.57
C VAL A 55 -15.61 12.95 -1.71
N LYS A 56 -16.20 13.34 -0.58
CA LYS A 56 -17.01 14.55 -0.43
C LYS A 56 -16.32 15.58 0.45
N ILE A 57 -16.41 16.85 0.05
CA ILE A 57 -16.00 18.00 0.84
C ILE A 57 -17.27 18.82 1.14
N GLY A 58 -17.67 18.88 2.41
CA GLY A 58 -19.01 19.29 2.80
C GLY A 58 -20.04 18.39 2.09
N ASP A 59 -20.99 19.01 1.40
CA ASP A 59 -22.04 18.30 0.65
C ASP A 59 -21.70 18.08 -0.84
N LYS A 60 -20.49 18.41 -1.28
CA LYS A 60 -20.09 18.38 -2.69
C LYS A 60 -19.14 17.22 -2.98
N ASP A 61 -19.36 16.56 -4.10
CA ASP A 61 -18.43 15.57 -4.63
C ASP A 61 -17.10 16.24 -5.00
N ALA A 62 -16.01 15.70 -4.48
CA ALA A 62 -14.65 16.23 -4.64
C ALA A 62 -13.83 15.46 -5.67
N GLY A 63 -14.25 14.23 -5.99
CA GLY A 63 -13.61 13.33 -6.93
C GLY A 63 -13.35 11.95 -6.32
N LYS A 64 -12.68 11.11 -7.09
CA LYS A 64 -12.30 9.74 -6.73
C LYS A 64 -10.79 9.67 -6.53
N ILE A 65 -10.33 8.93 -5.53
CA ILE A 65 -8.91 8.61 -5.32
C ILE A 65 -8.73 7.13 -5.65
N LEU A 66 -7.98 6.81 -6.71
CA LEU A 66 -7.56 5.46 -7.04
C LEU A 66 -6.23 5.13 -6.36
N ILE A 67 -6.17 3.96 -5.73
CA ILE A 67 -5.02 3.50 -4.94
C ILE A 67 -4.64 2.09 -5.41
N GLY A 68 -3.38 1.89 -5.76
CA GLY A 68 -2.79 0.55 -5.94
C GLY A 68 -2.18 0.06 -4.64
N LEU A 69 -2.31 -1.25 -4.37
CA LEU A 69 -1.93 -1.88 -3.11
C LEU A 69 -0.76 -2.87 -3.31
N TYR A 70 0.24 -2.81 -2.43
CA TYR A 70 1.46 -3.61 -2.49
C TYR A 70 1.29 -5.00 -1.86
N GLY A 71 0.37 -5.82 -2.37
CA GLY A 71 0.03 -7.11 -1.74
C GLY A 71 1.14 -8.16 -1.78
N ASN A 72 2.12 -8.02 -2.68
CA ASN A 72 3.31 -8.88 -2.68
C ASN A 72 4.30 -8.55 -1.55
N ILE A 73 4.20 -7.35 -0.95
CA ILE A 73 5.10 -6.89 0.11
C ILE A 73 4.42 -6.96 1.48
N VAL A 74 3.14 -6.56 1.56
CA VAL A 74 2.37 -6.48 2.80
C VAL A 74 0.95 -7.06 2.62
N PRO A 75 0.83 -8.36 2.29
CA PRO A 75 -0.46 -9.00 1.95
C PRO A 75 -1.52 -8.86 3.04
N LYS A 76 -1.14 -8.97 4.32
CA LYS A 76 -2.09 -8.88 5.44
C LYS A 76 -2.62 -7.46 5.60
N THR A 77 -1.76 -6.46 5.46
CA THR A 77 -2.13 -5.05 5.53
C THR A 77 -3.03 -4.67 4.35
N VAL A 78 -2.68 -5.14 3.15
CA VAL A 78 -3.49 -4.96 1.93
C VAL A 78 -4.86 -5.60 2.05
N GLN A 79 -4.93 -6.85 2.51
CA GLN A 79 -6.21 -7.54 2.70
C GLN A 79 -7.11 -6.78 3.70
N ASN A 80 -6.56 -6.27 4.80
CA ASN A 80 -7.31 -5.43 5.73
C ASN A 80 -7.90 -4.19 5.05
N PHE A 81 -7.09 -3.44 4.29
CA PHE A 81 -7.55 -2.23 3.61
C PHE A 81 -8.60 -2.52 2.53
N LEU A 82 -8.40 -3.57 1.73
CA LEU A 82 -9.29 -4.00 0.67
C LEU A 82 -10.66 -4.42 1.20
N GLU A 83 -10.70 -5.25 2.24
CA GLU A 83 -11.95 -5.70 2.86
C GLU A 83 -12.70 -4.55 3.56
N LEU A 84 -11.99 -3.56 4.11
CA LEU A 84 -12.59 -2.33 4.61
C LEU A 84 -13.13 -1.43 3.49
N CYS A 85 -12.56 -1.47 2.29
CA CYS A 85 -13.14 -0.81 1.12
C CYS A 85 -14.45 -1.51 0.68
N ARG A 86 -14.40 -2.82 0.42
CA ARG A 86 -15.57 -3.65 0.03
C ARG A 86 -16.69 -3.61 1.09
N GLY A 87 -16.28 -3.60 2.35
CA GLY A 87 -17.18 -3.62 3.49
C GLY A 87 -17.97 -4.93 3.60
N THR A 88 -17.31 -6.03 3.31
CA THR A 88 -17.79 -7.42 3.37
C THR A 88 -17.70 -8.01 4.78
N SER A 89 -16.84 -7.43 5.62
CA SER A 89 -16.59 -7.87 7.00
C SER A 89 -17.49 -7.17 8.03
N GLN A 90 -17.68 -7.81 9.19
CA GLN A 90 -18.43 -7.26 10.33
C GLN A 90 -17.58 -7.30 11.60
N SER A 91 -17.75 -6.28 12.43
CA SER A 91 -17.13 -6.17 13.75
C SER A 91 -17.64 -7.31 14.64
N ALA A 92 -16.73 -8.15 15.13
CA ALA A 92 -17.10 -9.21 16.08
C ALA A 92 -17.65 -8.64 17.40
N LYS A 93 -17.26 -7.40 17.75
CA LYS A 93 -17.66 -6.72 18.97
C LYS A 93 -19.02 -6.02 18.85
N SER A 94 -19.27 -5.34 17.74
CA SER A 94 -20.45 -4.48 17.57
C SER A 94 -21.49 -5.01 16.58
N GLY A 95 -21.15 -6.01 15.77
CA GLY A 95 -21.97 -6.52 14.67
C GLY A 95 -22.14 -5.53 13.51
N LYS A 96 -21.53 -4.36 13.58
CA LYS A 96 -21.58 -3.35 12.51
C LYS A 96 -20.70 -3.76 11.34
N LYS A 97 -21.13 -3.41 10.13
CA LYS A 97 -20.31 -3.51 8.92
C LYS A 97 -19.02 -2.70 9.09
N LEU A 98 -17.87 -3.32 8.84
CA LEU A 98 -16.58 -2.65 8.83
C LEU A 98 -16.39 -2.04 7.44
N THR A 99 -16.43 -0.71 7.32
CA THR A 99 -16.27 -0.05 6.01
C THR A 99 -15.72 1.36 6.13
N PHE A 100 -14.94 1.81 5.14
CA PHE A 100 -14.53 3.21 5.03
C PHE A 100 -15.65 4.13 4.55
N ALA A 101 -16.69 3.62 3.89
CA ALA A 101 -17.80 4.44 3.43
C ALA A 101 -18.51 5.11 4.61
N GLY A 102 -18.62 6.44 4.56
CA GLY A 102 -19.13 7.29 5.61
C GLY A 102 -18.08 7.75 6.64
N SER A 103 -16.85 7.20 6.62
CA SER A 103 -15.80 7.61 7.55
C SER A 103 -15.14 8.94 7.12
N PRO A 104 -14.75 9.80 8.08
CA PRO A 104 -14.11 11.07 7.77
C PRO A 104 -12.59 10.97 7.62
N PHE A 105 -12.03 11.86 6.80
CA PHE A 105 -10.66 12.32 6.99
C PHE A 105 -10.65 13.31 8.15
N HIS A 106 -10.48 12.78 9.37
CA HIS A 106 -10.63 13.54 10.62
C HIS A 106 -9.42 14.42 10.93
N ARG A 107 -8.26 14.17 10.30
CA ARG A 107 -7.03 14.92 10.54
C ARG A 107 -6.25 15.18 9.25
N ILE A 108 -6.11 16.44 8.84
CA ILE A 108 -5.36 16.86 7.66
C ILE A 108 -4.39 17.97 8.03
N ILE A 109 -3.09 17.72 7.84
CA ILE A 109 -2.01 18.66 8.12
C ILE A 109 -1.29 18.97 6.81
N PRO A 110 -1.31 20.24 6.35
CA PRO A 110 -0.63 20.63 5.12
C PRO A 110 0.86 20.27 5.16
N ARG A 111 1.42 19.86 4.03
CA ARG A 111 2.81 19.43 3.86
C ARG A 111 3.21 18.19 4.65
N PHE A 112 2.21 17.48 5.18
CA PHE A 112 2.40 16.25 5.92
C PHE A 112 1.51 15.16 5.34
N MET A 113 0.23 15.13 5.72
CA MET A 113 -0.68 14.06 5.32
C MET A 113 -2.17 14.38 5.55
N ALA A 114 -3.03 13.60 4.90
CA ALA A 114 -4.44 13.43 5.24
C ALA A 114 -4.66 12.06 5.90
N GLN A 115 -5.16 12.04 7.13
CA GLN A 115 -5.46 10.85 7.92
C GLN A 115 -6.97 10.66 8.04
N GLY A 116 -7.39 9.41 7.81
CA GLY A 116 -8.77 8.96 7.85
C GLY A 116 -8.87 7.52 8.36
N GLY A 117 -10.00 6.87 8.06
CA GLY A 117 -10.18 5.45 8.39
C GLY A 117 -10.55 5.17 9.85
N ASP A 118 -10.99 6.17 10.62
CA ASP A 118 -11.70 5.90 11.87
C ASP A 118 -13.16 5.55 11.54
N ILE A 119 -13.41 4.25 11.41
CA ILE A 119 -14.70 3.70 10.98
C ILE A 119 -15.68 3.48 12.15
N THR A 120 -15.25 3.73 13.40
CA THR A 120 -16.08 3.47 14.58
C THR A 120 -16.53 4.74 15.29
N MET A 121 -15.62 5.69 15.52
CA MET A 121 -15.89 6.95 16.22
C MET A 121 -15.86 8.17 15.29
N GLY A 122 -15.07 8.09 14.21
CA GLY A 122 -14.94 9.16 13.23
C GLY A 122 -14.20 10.41 13.73
N ASP A 123 -13.48 10.33 14.86
CA ASP A 123 -12.78 11.46 15.46
C ASP A 123 -11.27 11.22 15.64
N GLY A 124 -10.78 10.05 15.25
CA GLY A 124 -9.39 9.62 15.35
C GLY A 124 -9.09 8.77 16.58
N THR A 125 -10.05 8.56 17.48
CA THR A 125 -9.88 7.72 18.68
C THR A 125 -10.29 6.26 18.47
N GLY A 126 -10.98 5.98 17.36
CA GLY A 126 -11.52 4.67 17.04
C GLY A 126 -10.77 3.93 15.92
N GLY A 127 -11.52 3.09 15.22
CA GLY A 127 -11.04 2.13 14.23
C GLY A 127 -11.02 0.68 14.73
N GLU A 128 -11.11 -0.24 13.78
CA GLU A 128 -11.07 -1.70 14.01
C GLU A 128 -10.58 -2.36 12.73
N SER A 129 -9.70 -3.37 12.84
CA SER A 129 -9.26 -4.16 11.68
C SER A 129 -10.22 -5.30 11.39
N ILE A 130 -10.10 -5.91 10.21
CA ILE A 130 -10.86 -7.14 9.90
C ILE A 130 -10.43 -8.34 10.76
N TYR A 131 -9.28 -8.25 11.42
CA TYR A 131 -8.71 -9.30 12.27
C TYR A 131 -9.08 -9.13 13.76
N GLY A 132 -9.89 -8.13 14.11
CA GLY A 132 -10.19 -7.72 15.47
C GLY A 132 -9.75 -6.29 15.74
N GLU A 133 -9.57 -5.90 17.01
CA GLU A 133 -9.29 -4.50 17.37
C GLU A 133 -8.03 -3.96 16.69
N ARG A 134 -6.94 -4.76 16.69
CA ARG A 134 -5.63 -4.38 16.13
C ARG A 134 -4.90 -5.57 15.53
N PHE A 135 -3.91 -5.31 14.68
CA PHE A 135 -2.95 -6.27 14.16
C PHE A 135 -1.51 -5.71 14.14
N ASP A 136 -0.55 -6.63 14.06
CA ASP A 136 0.89 -6.33 14.12
C ASP A 136 1.40 -5.55 12.90
N ASP A 137 2.56 -4.89 13.06
CA ASP A 137 3.28 -4.29 11.93
C ASP A 137 3.83 -5.41 11.05
N GLU A 138 3.45 -5.43 9.77
CA GLU A 138 3.81 -6.53 8.87
C GLU A 138 5.29 -6.46 8.43
N ASN A 139 5.74 -5.31 7.95
CA ASN A 139 7.15 -4.97 7.76
C ASN A 139 7.33 -3.45 7.49
N PHE A 140 8.57 -3.00 7.42
CA PHE A 140 8.93 -1.60 7.14
C PHE A 140 9.91 -1.46 5.95
N LEU A 141 9.74 -2.34 4.96
CA LEU A 141 10.64 -2.39 3.81
C LEU A 141 10.48 -1.16 2.91
N LEU A 142 9.23 -0.80 2.58
CA LEU A 142 8.88 0.41 1.86
C LEU A 142 9.11 1.67 2.72
N LYS A 143 9.58 2.75 2.09
CA LYS A 143 9.91 4.02 2.75
C LYS A 143 8.88 5.09 2.41
N HIS A 144 8.76 6.09 3.29
CA HIS A 144 7.90 7.25 3.10
C HIS A 144 8.61 8.33 2.26
N ASP A 145 9.03 7.96 1.05
CA ASP A 145 9.96 8.75 0.22
C ASP A 145 9.28 9.66 -0.82
N SER A 146 7.95 9.58 -0.94
CA SER A 146 7.20 10.26 -1.99
C SER A 146 5.79 10.64 -1.55
N ALA A 147 5.22 11.64 -2.24
CA ALA A 147 3.82 12.02 -2.08
C ALA A 147 2.89 10.93 -2.65
N GLY A 148 1.68 10.84 -2.11
CA GLY A 148 0.67 9.88 -2.56
C GLY A 148 0.84 8.47 -1.99
N LEU A 149 1.87 8.20 -1.17
CA LEU A 149 1.98 6.95 -0.43
C LEU A 149 0.88 6.83 0.62
N VAL A 150 0.32 5.63 0.74
CA VAL A 150 -0.72 5.26 1.70
C VAL A 150 -0.11 4.33 2.75
N SER A 151 -0.30 4.68 4.02
CA SER A 151 0.38 4.00 5.13
C SER A 151 -0.52 3.93 6.37
N MET A 152 -0.30 2.90 7.19
CA MET A 152 -1.11 2.65 8.38
C MET A 152 -0.85 3.69 9.47
N ALA A 153 -1.92 4.27 10.02
CA ALA A 153 -1.83 5.00 11.27
C ALA A 153 -1.89 4.00 12.45
N ASN A 154 -1.09 4.27 13.49
CA ASN A 154 -1.04 3.43 14.68
C ASN A 154 -0.77 4.29 15.93
N ALA A 155 -0.89 3.67 17.10
CA ALA A 155 -0.65 4.27 18.42
C ALA A 155 0.60 3.66 19.09
N GLY A 156 1.60 3.27 18.28
CA GLY A 156 2.79 2.54 18.71
C GLY A 156 2.94 1.18 18.02
N PRO A 157 4.02 0.44 18.34
CA PRO A 157 4.31 -0.84 17.69
C PRO A 157 3.15 -1.81 17.77
N ASN A 158 2.84 -2.48 16.66
CA ASN A 158 1.82 -3.53 16.55
C ASN A 158 0.40 -3.07 16.94
N THR A 159 0.02 -1.87 16.50
CA THR A 159 -1.31 -1.31 16.82
C THR A 159 -2.09 -0.85 15.59
N ASN A 160 -1.89 -1.53 14.46
CA ASN A 160 -2.60 -1.22 13.22
C ASN A 160 -4.08 -1.59 13.36
N GLY A 161 -4.97 -0.71 12.93
CA GLY A 161 -6.43 -0.93 12.93
C GLY A 161 -7.00 -0.71 11.54
N SER A 162 -7.94 0.24 11.42
CA SER A 162 -8.45 0.72 10.13
C SER A 162 -7.88 2.08 9.72
N GLN A 163 -7.31 2.85 10.64
CA GLN A 163 -6.85 4.19 10.33
C GLN A 163 -5.64 4.16 9.40
N PHE A 164 -5.62 5.08 8.43
CA PHE A 164 -4.57 5.22 7.43
C PHE A 164 -4.32 6.70 7.16
N PHE A 165 -3.21 7.00 6.49
CA PHE A 165 -2.93 8.33 5.98
C PHE A 165 -2.36 8.30 4.55
N ILE A 166 -2.61 9.38 3.81
CA ILE A 166 -2.06 9.65 2.49
C ILE A 166 -1.07 10.81 2.60
N LEU A 167 0.17 10.62 2.16
CA LEU A 167 1.22 11.64 2.24
C LEU A 167 1.06 12.74 1.19
N PHE A 168 1.36 13.97 1.58
CA PHE A 168 1.48 15.11 0.65
C PHE A 168 2.91 15.39 0.21
N GLU A 169 3.88 15.06 1.07
CA GLU A 169 5.33 15.22 0.85
C GLU A 169 6.04 13.99 1.46
N PRO A 170 7.29 13.69 1.08
CA PRO A 170 8.11 12.64 1.71
C PRO A 170 8.23 12.84 3.23
N GLN A 171 8.08 11.77 4.01
CA GLN A 171 8.16 11.78 5.49
C GLN A 171 9.10 10.69 6.05
N PRO A 172 10.42 10.74 5.81
CA PRO A 172 11.35 9.68 6.25
C PRO A 172 11.37 9.44 7.76
N HIS A 173 10.94 10.40 8.57
CA HIS A 173 10.86 10.27 10.02
C HIS A 173 9.79 9.26 10.51
N LEU A 174 8.90 8.82 9.60
CA LEU A 174 7.89 7.77 9.81
C LEU A 174 8.42 6.36 9.46
N ASP A 175 9.58 6.26 8.83
CA ASP A 175 10.17 4.96 8.46
C ASP A 175 10.46 4.12 9.70
N GLY A 176 10.18 2.81 9.60
CA GLY A 176 10.32 1.88 10.73
C GLY A 176 9.23 2.00 11.80
N LYS A 177 8.22 2.84 11.59
CA LYS A 177 7.12 3.07 12.54
C LYS A 177 5.74 2.84 11.95
N HIS A 178 5.57 3.06 10.65
CA HIS A 178 4.31 2.93 9.94
C HIS A 178 4.50 2.07 8.69
N THR A 179 3.58 1.14 8.47
CA THR A 179 3.60 0.22 7.33
C THR A 179 3.02 0.92 6.10
N VAL A 180 3.86 1.24 5.11
CA VAL A 180 3.41 1.67 3.77
C VAL A 180 2.82 0.45 3.05
N PHE A 181 1.63 0.59 2.47
CA PHE A 181 0.94 -0.53 1.84
C PHE A 181 0.26 -0.19 0.51
N GLY A 182 0.28 1.08 0.08
CA GLY A 182 -0.26 1.46 -1.22
C GLY A 182 0.21 2.81 -1.71
N LYS A 183 -0.22 3.17 -2.91
CA LYS A 183 0.11 4.44 -3.56
C LYS A 183 -1.05 4.93 -4.45
N VAL A 184 -1.30 6.23 -4.42
CA VAL A 184 -2.25 6.89 -5.32
C VAL A 184 -1.75 6.82 -6.77
N LEU A 185 -2.62 6.40 -7.70
CA LEU A 185 -2.20 5.93 -9.04
C LEU A 185 -2.02 7.02 -10.09
N ASP A 186 -2.96 7.97 -10.17
CA ASP A 186 -3.06 8.91 -11.30
C ASP A 186 -3.15 10.37 -10.85
N GLU A 187 -2.93 11.27 -11.81
CA GLU A 187 -2.93 12.72 -11.57
C GLU A 187 -4.30 13.27 -11.18
N ASP A 188 -5.40 12.66 -11.61
CA ASP A 188 -6.74 13.11 -11.23
C ASP A 188 -7.04 12.77 -9.77
N SER A 189 -6.63 11.59 -9.32
CA SER A 189 -6.63 11.16 -7.92
C SER A 189 -5.72 12.04 -7.07
N MET A 190 -4.51 12.37 -7.56
CA MET A 190 -3.61 13.27 -6.87
C MET A 190 -4.15 14.71 -6.78
N LYS A 191 -4.94 15.19 -7.75
CA LYS A 191 -5.65 16.48 -7.62
C LYS A 191 -6.63 16.45 -6.46
N VAL A 192 -7.36 15.35 -6.23
CA VAL A 192 -8.23 15.21 -5.06
C VAL A 192 -7.42 15.26 -3.78
N VAL A 193 -6.30 14.52 -3.70
CA VAL A 193 -5.38 14.54 -2.54
C VAL A 193 -4.86 15.94 -2.24
N ARG A 194 -4.42 16.71 -3.24
CA ARG A 194 -4.00 18.11 -3.06
C ARG A 194 -5.13 19.01 -2.58
N ARG A 195 -6.37 18.79 -3.05
CA ARG A 195 -7.55 19.52 -2.53
C ARG A 195 -7.83 19.19 -1.07
N LEU A 196 -7.53 17.97 -0.61
CA LEU A 196 -7.59 17.65 0.81
C LEU A 196 -6.56 18.48 1.58
N GLU A 197 -5.33 18.56 1.09
CA GLU A 197 -4.25 19.35 1.70
C GLU A 197 -4.65 20.81 1.94
N ASP A 198 -5.30 21.46 0.96
CA ASP A 198 -5.77 22.85 1.05
C ASP A 198 -6.78 23.08 2.19
N LEU A 199 -7.51 22.03 2.59
CA LEU A 199 -8.45 22.05 3.70
C LEU A 199 -7.79 21.82 5.06
N GLY A 200 -6.52 21.41 5.08
CA GLY A 200 -5.78 21.14 6.30
C GLY A 200 -5.55 22.39 7.15
N THR A 201 -5.22 22.15 8.42
CA THR A 201 -4.82 23.18 9.38
C THR A 201 -3.64 22.71 10.21
N GLY A 202 -2.96 23.63 10.90
CA GLY A 202 -1.83 23.27 11.77
C GLY A 202 -2.20 22.37 12.95
N SER A 203 -3.46 22.42 13.42
CA SER A 203 -3.95 21.50 14.46
C SER A 203 -4.41 20.15 13.88
N GLY A 204 -4.47 20.02 12.56
CA GLY A 204 -4.98 18.86 11.86
C GLY A 204 -6.49 18.86 11.66
N LYS A 205 -7.29 19.64 12.39
CA LYS A 205 -8.74 19.66 12.16
C LYS A 205 -9.05 20.30 10.79
N PRO A 206 -9.73 19.61 9.85
CA PRO A 206 -10.03 20.18 8.55
C PRO A 206 -10.94 21.41 8.62
N LYS A 207 -10.77 22.36 7.68
CA LYS A 207 -11.61 23.57 7.55
C LYS A 207 -13.07 23.25 7.20
N GLN A 208 -13.30 22.12 6.53
CA GLN A 208 -14.61 21.61 6.16
C GLN A 208 -14.66 20.10 6.39
N PRO A 209 -15.84 19.51 6.65
CA PRO A 209 -15.98 18.07 6.71
C PRO A 209 -15.49 17.42 5.41
N VAL A 210 -14.67 16.39 5.53
CA VAL A 210 -14.20 15.57 4.40
C VAL A 210 -14.56 14.13 4.70
N LEU A 211 -15.32 13.49 3.81
CA LEU A 211 -15.85 12.14 3.98
C LEU A 211 -15.45 11.26 2.81
N VAL A 212 -15.16 9.99 3.10
CA VAL A 212 -15.22 8.93 2.10
C VAL A 212 -16.69 8.61 1.89
N SER A 213 -17.30 9.06 0.79
CA SER A 213 -18.73 8.83 0.53
C SER A 213 -19.03 7.43 0.01
N ALA A 214 -18.10 6.84 -0.72
CA ALA A 214 -18.16 5.46 -1.19
C ALA A 214 -16.73 4.93 -1.38
N CYS A 215 -16.57 3.62 -1.29
CA CYS A 215 -15.32 2.93 -1.54
C CYS A 215 -15.62 1.49 -1.93
N ASP A 216 -14.76 0.92 -2.76
CA ASP A 216 -14.79 -0.50 -3.10
C ASP A 216 -13.45 -0.88 -3.75
N GLU A 217 -13.32 -2.17 -4.06
CA GLU A 217 -12.35 -2.65 -5.04
C GLU A 217 -12.57 -1.98 -6.41
N PHE A 218 -11.48 -1.78 -7.13
CA PHE A 218 -11.48 -1.22 -8.47
C PHE A 218 -10.90 -2.25 -9.45
N GLU A 219 -11.70 -2.75 -10.38
CA GLU A 219 -11.18 -3.57 -11.47
C GLU A 219 -10.52 -2.64 -12.51
N VAL A 220 -9.20 -2.77 -12.66
CA VAL A 220 -8.49 -2.12 -13.76
C VAL A 220 -8.91 -2.85 -15.04
N GLY A 221 -9.70 -2.19 -15.89
CA GLY A 221 -9.99 -2.72 -17.23
C GLY A 221 -8.69 -2.99 -17.98
N GLU A 222 -8.68 -4.03 -18.83
CA GLU A 222 -7.50 -4.42 -19.62
C GLU A 222 -6.77 -3.19 -20.17
N ALA A 223 -5.48 -3.06 -19.81
CA ALA A 223 -4.65 -2.00 -20.33
C ALA A 223 -4.68 -2.05 -21.87
N PRO A 224 -4.88 -0.93 -22.58
CA PRO A 224 -4.60 -0.92 -24.01
C PRO A 224 -3.11 -1.25 -24.18
N GLU A 225 -2.80 -2.26 -25.00
CA GLU A 225 -1.42 -2.63 -25.34
C GLU A 225 -0.64 -1.37 -25.73
N SER A 226 0.25 -0.92 -24.84
CA SER A 226 1.17 0.15 -25.16
C SER A 226 2.23 -0.43 -26.09
N GLY A 227 1.98 -0.30 -27.39
CA GLY A 227 2.97 -0.52 -28.43
C GLY A 227 4.13 0.45 -28.27
N LEU A 228 5.15 0.06 -27.50
CA LEU A 228 6.50 0.57 -27.67
C LEU A 228 7.22 -0.34 -28.66
N SER A 229 7.11 -0.01 -29.95
CA SER A 229 8.09 -0.45 -30.94
C SER A 229 9.42 0.22 -30.58
N ALA A 230 10.33 -0.54 -30.00
CA ALA A 230 11.72 -0.17 -29.91
C ALA A 230 12.31 -0.10 -31.34
N GLU A 231 12.45 1.10 -31.90
CA GLU A 231 13.42 1.33 -32.96
C GLU A 231 14.82 1.17 -32.35
N LYS A 232 15.52 0.13 -32.79
CA LYS A 232 16.95 -0.08 -32.52
C LYS A 232 17.77 0.87 -33.41
N PRO A 233 18.89 1.43 -32.92
CA PRO A 233 19.82 2.21 -33.74
C PRO A 233 20.46 1.38 -34.86
#